data_AF-B3M8C1-F1
#
_entry.id   AF-B3M8C1-F1
#
_cell.length_a   1.000
_cell.length_b   1.000
_cell.length_c   1.000
_cell.angle_alpha   90.00
_cell.angle_beta   90.00
_cell.angle_gamma   90.00
#
_symmetry.space_group_name_H-M   'P 1'
#
loop_
_entity.id
_entity.type
_entity.pdbx_description
1 polymer ?
#
loop_
_entity_poly.entity_id
_entity_poly.type
_entity_poly.pdbx_seq_one_letter_code
_entity_poly.pdbx_strand_id
1 'polypeptide(L)'
;MSEQFNAAAEKVKSLTKRPSDDEFLELYALFKQGTVGDNTTAKPGLLDLKGKAKWEAWNKQKGKSSEAAQTEYIAFVEGLVAKYA
;
A
#
# COMPACT_ATOMS: atom_id res chain seq x y z
N MET A 1 9.56 -5.23 10.81
CA MET A 1 8.33 -4.44 10.61
C MET A 1 8.05 -3.69 11.90
N SER A 2 7.83 -2.38 11.86
CA SER A 2 7.64 -1.58 13.08
C SER A 2 6.25 -1.76 13.70
N GLU A 3 6.13 -1.54 15.01
CA GLU A 3 4.82 -1.52 15.70
C GLU A 3 3.91 -0.44 15.14
N GLN A 4 4.47 0.72 14.77
CA GLN A 4 3.73 1.83 14.15
C GLN A 4 3.12 1.44 12.81
N PHE A 5 3.84 0.65 12.00
CA PHE A 5 3.32 0.16 10.72
C PHE A 5 2.16 -0.82 10.93
N ASN A 6 2.28 -1.74 11.89
CA ASN A 6 1.18 -2.65 12.23
C ASN A 6 -0.04 -1.88 12.73
N ALA A 7 0.15 -0.89 13.61
CA ALA A 7 -0.92 -0.03 14.10
C ALA A 7 -1.58 0.76 12.96
N ALA A 8 -0.81 1.29 12.02
CA ALA A 8 -1.35 1.94 10.82
C ALA A 8 -2.17 0.96 9.96
N ALA A 9 -1.70 -0.27 9.77
CA ALA A 9 -2.44 -1.28 9.01
C ALA A 9 -3.78 -1.64 9.66
N GLU A 10 -3.85 -1.68 11.00
CA GLU A 10 -5.11 -1.85 11.72
C GLU A 10 -6.02 -0.62 11.60
N LYS A 11 -5.47 0.60 11.68
CA LYS A 11 -6.25 1.84 11.49
C LYS A 11 -6.93 1.90 10.13
N VAL A 12 -6.26 1.48 9.05
CA VAL A 12 -6.86 1.43 7.71
C VAL A 12 -8.09 0.51 7.68
N LYS A 13 -8.06 -0.62 8.41
CA LYS A 13 -9.20 -1.53 8.49
C LYS A 13 -10.39 -0.93 9.24
N SER A 14 -10.14 0.00 10.14
CA SER A 14 -11.19 0.71 10.90
C SER A 14 -11.84 1.89 10.16
N LEU A 15 -11.39 2.21 8.93
CA LEU A 15 -12.01 3.28 8.15
C LEU A 15 -13.46 2.92 7.83
N THR A 16 -14.40 3.81 8.19
CA THR A 16 -15.84 3.62 7.96
C THR A 16 -16.23 3.81 6.50
N LYS A 17 -15.41 4.55 5.75
CA LYS A 17 -15.56 4.81 4.32
C LYS A 17 -14.45 4.08 3.56
N ARG A 18 -14.83 3.48 2.44
CA ARG A 18 -13.88 2.86 1.52
C ARG A 18 -13.00 3.95 0.88
N PRO A 19 -11.66 3.82 0.92
CA PRO A 19 -10.77 4.69 0.15
C PRO A 19 -11.07 4.63 -1.35
N SER A 20 -10.71 5.68 -2.09
CA SER A 20 -10.71 5.63 -3.55
C SER A 20 -9.79 4.52 -4.07
N ASP A 21 -10.00 4.09 -5.31
CA ASP A 21 -9.19 3.02 -5.90
C ASP A 21 -7.70 3.41 -5.97
N ASP A 22 -7.38 4.69 -6.22
CA ASP A 22 -5.99 5.18 -6.22
C ASP A 22 -5.37 5.13 -4.82
N GLU A 23 -6.10 5.55 -3.78
CA GLU A 23 -5.62 5.47 -2.40
C GLU A 23 -5.43 4.02 -1.95
N PHE A 24 -6.33 3.12 -2.37
CA PHE A 24 -6.19 1.70 -2.12
C PHE A 24 -4.96 1.11 -2.83
N LEU A 25 -4.69 1.50 -4.08
CA LEU A 25 -3.51 1.06 -4.81
C LEU A 25 -2.21 1.54 -4.17
N GLU A 26 -2.18 2.79 -3.67
CA GLU A 26 -1.03 3.33 -2.95
C GLU A 26 -0.80 2.60 -1.61
N LEU A 27 -1.86 2.38 -0.83
CA LEU A 27 -1.81 1.55 0.39
C LEU A 27 -1.24 0.17 0.10
N TYR A 28 -1.75 -0.50 -0.95
CA TYR A 28 -1.30 -1.82 -1.34
C TYR A 28 0.19 -1.80 -1.73
N ALA A 29 0.60 -0.84 -2.56
CA ALA A 29 1.97 -0.73 -3.05
C ALA A 29 2.98 -0.51 -1.91
N LEU A 30 2.71 0.46 -1.04
CA LEU A 30 3.56 0.76 0.11
C LEU A 30 3.57 -0.39 1.12
N PHE A 31 2.41 -1.02 1.37
CA PHE A 31 2.34 -2.17 2.26
C PHE A 31 3.17 -3.34 1.73
N LYS A 32 3.05 -3.66 0.43
CA LYS A 32 3.82 -4.73 -0.21
C LYS A 32 5.31 -4.44 -0.23
N GLN A 33 5.72 -3.21 -0.55
CA GLN A 33 7.12 -2.81 -0.51
C GLN A 33 7.69 -2.84 0.92
N GLY A 34 6.91 -2.40 1.91
CA GLY A 34 7.30 -2.39 3.32
C GLY A 34 7.39 -3.79 3.96
N THR A 35 6.66 -4.78 3.42
CA THR A 35 6.60 -6.15 3.97
C THR A 35 7.44 -7.16 3.20
N VAL A 36 7.42 -7.08 1.87
CA VAL A 36 8.08 -8.03 0.95
C VAL A 36 9.32 -7.43 0.31
N GLY A 37 9.37 -6.10 0.15
CA GLY A 37 10.37 -5.43 -0.67
C GLY A 37 10.00 -5.43 -2.14
N ASP A 38 11.01 -5.42 -3.00
CA ASP A 38 10.86 -5.30 -4.46
C ASP A 38 9.95 -6.38 -5.06
N ASN A 39 9.07 -5.95 -5.95
CA ASN A 39 8.21 -6.88 -6.70
C ASN A 39 9.05 -7.73 -7.68
N THR A 40 9.06 -9.04 -7.45
CA THR A 40 9.70 -10.05 -8.32
C THR A 40 8.68 -10.99 -8.98
N THR A 41 7.38 -10.75 -8.77
CA THR A 41 6.32 -11.59 -9.30
C THR A 41 6.05 -11.30 -10.78
N ALA A 42 5.56 -12.30 -11.51
CA ALA A 42 5.17 -12.11 -12.91
C ALA A 42 4.00 -11.12 -13.03
N LYS A 43 4.05 -10.27 -14.06
CA LYS A 43 2.97 -9.31 -14.34
C LYS A 43 1.67 -10.07 -14.69
N PRO A 44 0.53 -9.74 -14.06
CA PRO A 44 -0.75 -10.35 -14.39
C PRO A 44 -1.15 -10.15 -15.86
N GLY A 45 -1.92 -11.10 -16.40
CA GLY A 45 -2.40 -11.08 -17.77
C GLY A 45 -3.39 -9.93 -18.06
N LEU A 46 -3.58 -9.62 -19.35
CA LEU A 46 -4.39 -8.46 -19.79
C LEU A 46 -5.86 -8.49 -19.36
N LEU A 47 -6.40 -9.67 -19.05
CA LEU A 47 -7.79 -9.84 -18.58
C LEU A 47 -7.95 -9.56 -17.07
N ASP A 48 -6.85 -9.53 -16.30
CA ASP A 48 -6.87 -9.21 -14.87
C ASP A 48 -6.46 -7.75 -14.63
N LEU A 49 -7.38 -6.83 -14.95
CA LEU A 49 -7.14 -5.39 -14.84
C LEU A 49 -6.84 -4.96 -13.39
N LYS A 50 -7.50 -5.58 -12.40
CA LYS A 50 -7.30 -5.25 -10.97
C LYS A 50 -5.96 -5.75 -10.46
N GLY A 51 -5.60 -6.99 -10.78
CA GLY A 51 -4.29 -7.54 -10.42
C GLY A 51 -3.17 -6.77 -11.12
N LYS A 52 -3.35 -6.42 -12.41
CA LYS A 52 -2.40 -5.59 -13.15
C LYS A 52 -2.19 -4.24 -12.48
N ALA A 53 -3.25 -3.54 -12.07
CA ALA A 53 -3.14 -2.24 -11.39
C ALA A 53 -2.38 -2.35 -10.06
N LYS A 54 -2.69 -3.36 -9.23
CA LYS A 54 -1.98 -3.66 -7.98
C LYS A 54 -0.50 -3.96 -8.22
N TRP A 55 -0.22 -4.81 -9.21
CA TRP A 55 1.14 -5.19 -9.59
C TRP A 55 1.92 -3.98 -10.08
N GLU A 56 1.33 -3.14 -10.92
CA GLU A 56 1.96 -1.91 -11.43
C GLU A 56 2.22 -0.92 -10.30
N ALA A 57 1.27 -0.73 -9.38
CA ALA A 57 1.45 0.14 -8.22
C ALA A 57 2.60 -0.36 -7.33
N TRP A 58 2.66 -1.65 -7.00
CA TRP A 58 3.77 -2.22 -6.23
C TRP A 58 5.10 -2.14 -6.98
N ASN A 59 5.10 -2.47 -8.29
CA ASN A 59 6.32 -2.42 -9.10
C ASN A 59 6.89 -1.00 -9.27
N LYS A 60 6.05 0.05 -9.18
CA LYS A 60 6.53 1.45 -9.16
C LYS A 60 7.35 1.79 -7.91
N GLN A 61 7.17 1.06 -6.81
CA GLN A 61 7.91 1.28 -5.56
C GLN A 61 9.26 0.55 -5.53
N LYS A 62 9.63 -0.15 -6.62
CA LYS A 62 10.87 -0.92 -6.72
C LYS A 62 12.10 -0.04 -6.45
N GLY A 63 13.03 -0.54 -5.65
CA GLY A 63 14.23 0.17 -5.19
C GLY A 63 14.01 1.02 -3.94
N LYS A 64 12.77 1.24 -3.50
CA LYS A 64 12.48 1.88 -2.20
C LYS A 64 12.79 0.88 -1.07
N SER A 65 13.51 1.29 -0.04
CA SER A 65 13.76 0.41 1.11
C SER A 65 12.46 0.08 1.85
N SER A 66 12.42 -1.07 2.52
CA SER A 66 11.26 -1.46 3.32
C SER A 66 10.97 -0.45 4.44
N GLU A 67 12.00 0.16 5.03
CA GLU A 67 11.85 1.20 6.05
C GLU A 67 11.19 2.47 5.48
N ALA A 68 11.67 2.96 4.33
CA ALA A 68 11.08 4.13 3.68
C ALA A 68 9.62 3.87 3.27
N ALA A 69 9.32 2.67 2.74
CA ALA A 69 7.95 2.27 2.41
C ALA A 69 7.05 2.20 3.65
N GLN A 70 7.55 1.70 4.79
CA GLN A 70 6.79 1.68 6.04
C GLN A 70 6.52 3.09 6.57
N THR A 71 7.50 4.00 6.51
CA THR A 71 7.33 5.40 6.91
C THR A 71 6.30 6.12 6.04
N GLU A 72 6.39 5.98 4.71
CA GLU A 72 5.40 6.55 3.79
C GLU A 72 4.01 5.96 3.99
N TYR A 73 3.91 4.64 4.24
CA TYR A 73 2.64 4.00 4.56
C TYR A 73 1.99 4.63 5.79
N ILE A 74 2.74 4.78 6.89
CA ILE A 74 2.21 5.37 8.13
C ILE A 74 1.67 6.79 7.86
N ALA A 75 2.45 7.64 7.20
CA ALA A 75 2.04 9.00 6.87
C ALA A 75 0.78 9.02 5.98
N PHE A 76 0.72 8.12 4.99
CA PHE A 76 -0.43 8.00 4.11
C PHE A 76 -1.70 7.58 4.87
N VAL A 77 -1.58 6.60 5.76
CA VAL A 77 -2.69 6.14 6.61
C VAL A 77 -3.20 7.26 7.51
N GLU A 78 -2.30 8.03 8.14
CA GLU A 78 -2.71 9.16 8.99
C GLU A 78 -3.50 10.20 8.20
N GLY A 79 -3.09 10.51 6.97
CA GLY A 79 -3.83 11.37 6.06
C GLY A 79 -5.22 10.80 5.69
N LEU A 80 -5.30 9.50 5.42
CA LEU A 80 -6.58 8.85 5.13
C LEU A 80 -7.52 8.85 6.34
N VAL A 81 -7.02 8.54 7.53
CA VAL A 81 -7.82 8.58 8.77
C VAL A 81 -8.36 9.99 8.98
N ALA A 82 -7.56 11.04 8.79
CA ALA A 82 -8.03 12.41 8.90
C ALA A 82 -9.09 12.77 7.82
N LYS A 83 -8.93 12.26 6.59
CA LYS A 83 -9.86 12.49 5.48
C LYS A 83 -11.21 11.78 5.66
N TYR A 84 -11.20 10.60 6.29
CA TYR A 84 -12.35 9.72 6.42
C TYR A 84 -12.92 9.63 7.84
N ALA A 85 -12.40 10.44 8.77
CA ALA A 85 -12.93 10.64 10.12
C ALA A 85 -14.38 11.15 10.11
#